data_AF-A0A916MD60-F1
#
_entry.id   AF-A0A916MD60-F1
#
_cell.length_a   1.000
_cell.length_b   1.000
_cell.length_c   1.000
_cell.angle_alpha   90.00
_cell.angle_beta   90.00
_cell.angle_gamma   90.00
#
_symmetry.space_group_name_H-M   'P 1'
#
loop_
_entity.id
_entity.type
_entity.pdbx_description
1 polymer ?
#
loop_
_entity_poly.entity_id
_entity_poly.type
_entity_poly.pdbx_seq_one_letter_code
_entity_poly.pdbx_strand_id
1 'polypeptide(L)'
;MRTIAVIALASLPSLALAQPSVFVDCSGASISSLSTNPPDIVRTSTGTIDAAPGYTFSFNPIVRGTGFLGIIIIPADTPLGDVLNGFLPGSQRTLYGAVRNPGASVPVTLDSETIAGTFSGLNISLTFEQSILADRRGQSAIRNIQKPFGLGINVVSGGGLFNTFTPPPAQITELHLDGDLLSVRQSGLAPASGPGRARYLDDSAFGPILGGPGQENIYPNPPTPQNVTQSQSAFGTTASFGLPPINGEDDTVYRVSPPRNLADPTNQAKSRGIGIAFWPNTRDYWPEDRNGQWTLVWDILIPASSWSSEFAACLLEDNHNNDSSADAWIRVVNGQTVFGYQVPFANYIPLPGVQPGQWFRLALSSDGYRTKVGRVFVNGSLAGTTSGDWVYASTKSTDPRWGDVSSANPQGTPVAPATWNGWGQFPSPWAQAPNSTLAPMASTVCFFSDLQGRGETFYLANLLYTDEAMTDAQITALGGPNARGVVYLRPLPPSCDPDVNCDGAINGFDIEATEQAVNGDFSNFCQSSADLNGDGAENGFDIETEEQWVNGAPC
;
A
#
# COMPACT_ATOMS: atom_id res chain seq x y z
N MET A 1 -68.78 -38.93 -22.45
CA MET A 1 -68.11 -38.40 -23.66
C MET A 1 -67.22 -37.25 -23.24
N ARG A 2 -65.90 -37.46 -23.40
CA ARG A 2 -64.74 -36.55 -23.42
C ARG A 2 -64.87 -35.17 -22.76
N THR A 3 -64.31 -35.07 -21.56
CA THR A 3 -63.85 -33.82 -20.94
C THR A 3 -62.50 -33.44 -21.54
N ILE A 4 -62.39 -32.29 -22.20
CA ILE A 4 -61.14 -31.71 -22.69
C ILE A 4 -60.53 -30.91 -21.55
N ALA A 5 -59.38 -31.36 -21.04
CA ALA A 5 -58.55 -30.58 -20.12
C ALA A 5 -57.63 -29.67 -20.93
N VAL A 6 -57.81 -28.36 -20.80
CA VAL A 6 -56.90 -27.34 -21.33
C VAL A 6 -55.80 -27.14 -20.30
N ILE A 7 -54.56 -27.54 -20.64
CA ILE A 7 -53.37 -27.23 -19.85
C ILE A 7 -52.88 -25.85 -20.30
N ALA A 8 -53.02 -24.86 -19.41
CA ALA A 8 -52.36 -23.57 -19.57
C ALA A 8 -50.88 -23.71 -19.21
N LEU A 9 -49.99 -23.66 -20.20
CA LEU A 9 -48.56 -23.43 -19.95
C LEU A 9 -48.39 -21.97 -19.54
N ALA A 10 -48.23 -21.72 -18.24
CA ALA A 10 -47.69 -20.48 -17.75
C ALA A 10 -46.19 -20.43 -18.10
N SER A 11 -45.79 -19.52 -18.97
CA SER A 11 -44.40 -19.16 -19.19
C SER A 11 -43.88 -18.48 -17.92
N LEU A 12 -43.24 -19.26 -17.05
CA LEU A 12 -42.41 -18.70 -15.97
C LEU A 12 -41.29 -17.89 -16.64
N PRO A 13 -41.06 -16.61 -16.28
CA PRO A 13 -39.88 -15.91 -16.74
C PRO A 13 -38.67 -16.72 -16.23
N SER A 14 -37.89 -17.28 -17.15
CA SER A 14 -36.57 -17.78 -16.83
C SER A 14 -35.80 -16.61 -16.23
N LEU A 15 -35.56 -16.63 -14.92
CA LEU A 15 -34.51 -15.81 -14.33
C LEU A 15 -33.25 -16.17 -15.12
N ALA A 16 -32.81 -15.28 -16.00
CA ALA A 16 -31.56 -15.45 -16.72
C ALA A 16 -30.50 -15.73 -15.65
N LEU A 17 -29.87 -16.90 -15.74
CA LEU A 17 -28.75 -17.25 -14.86
C LEU A 17 -27.72 -16.14 -15.04
N ALA A 18 -27.48 -15.38 -13.98
CA ALA A 18 -26.43 -14.38 -13.98
C ALA A 18 -25.08 -15.07 -14.28
N GLN A 19 -24.22 -14.37 -15.02
CA GLN A 19 -23.05 -14.95 -15.65
C GLN A 19 -21.78 -14.59 -14.85
N PRO A 20 -20.72 -15.41 -14.94
CA PRO A 20 -19.44 -15.10 -14.28
C PRO A 20 -18.71 -13.92 -14.95
N SER A 21 -19.19 -13.45 -16.10
CA SER A 21 -18.61 -12.31 -16.79
C SER A 21 -19.67 -11.53 -17.55
N VAL A 22 -19.36 -10.27 -17.83
CA VAL A 22 -20.18 -9.41 -18.68
C VAL A 22 -19.31 -8.44 -19.49
N PHE A 23 -19.74 -8.17 -20.73
CA PHE A 23 -19.09 -7.23 -21.63
C PHE A 23 -19.97 -5.99 -21.87
N VAL A 24 -19.36 -4.82 -21.82
CA VAL A 24 -19.94 -3.52 -22.14
C VAL A 24 -19.39 -3.08 -23.49
N ASP A 25 -20.22 -3.14 -24.53
CA ASP A 25 -19.84 -2.67 -25.86
C ASP A 25 -19.83 -1.14 -25.91
N CYS A 26 -18.67 -0.57 -26.22
CA CYS A 26 -18.47 0.87 -26.39
C CYS A 26 -18.31 1.28 -27.85
N SER A 27 -18.43 0.35 -28.80
CA SER A 27 -18.27 0.60 -30.23
C SER A 27 -19.17 1.77 -30.71
N GLY A 28 -18.58 2.70 -31.46
CA GLY A 28 -19.24 3.91 -31.94
C GLY A 28 -19.45 5.02 -30.91
N ALA A 29 -19.03 4.83 -29.65
CA ALA A 29 -18.99 5.93 -28.70
C ALA A 29 -17.88 6.93 -29.08
N SER A 30 -18.13 8.24 -28.92
CA SER A 30 -17.15 9.25 -29.33
C SER A 30 -17.09 10.45 -28.40
N ILE A 31 -15.87 10.91 -28.17
CA ILE A 31 -15.54 12.18 -27.54
C ILE A 31 -15.41 13.21 -28.67
N SER A 32 -16.36 14.15 -28.74
CA SER A 32 -16.44 15.13 -29.83
C SER A 32 -15.21 16.04 -29.88
N SER A 33 -14.63 16.22 -31.08
CA SER A 33 -13.51 17.14 -31.30
C SER A 33 -13.89 18.63 -31.22
N LEU A 34 -15.19 18.95 -31.19
CA LEU A 34 -15.70 20.33 -31.31
C LEU A 34 -15.94 21.04 -29.98
N SER A 35 -15.84 20.34 -28.84
CA SER A 35 -16.01 20.92 -27.50
C SER A 35 -14.80 20.65 -26.64
N THR A 36 -14.40 21.58 -25.77
CA THR A 36 -13.38 21.33 -24.74
C THR A 36 -13.94 20.53 -23.57
N ASN A 37 -15.27 20.55 -23.38
CA ASN A 37 -16.01 19.82 -22.35
C ASN A 37 -17.21 19.08 -23.00
N PRO A 38 -16.97 18.00 -23.77
CA PRO A 38 -18.04 17.21 -24.35
C PRO A 38 -18.83 16.45 -23.27
N PRO A 39 -20.04 15.95 -23.59
CA PRO A 39 -20.81 15.11 -22.67
C PRO A 39 -20.06 13.81 -22.30
N ASP A 40 -20.35 13.30 -21.11
CA ASP A 40 -19.89 12.00 -20.65
C ASP A 40 -20.32 10.88 -21.61
N ILE A 41 -19.48 9.85 -21.71
CA ILE A 41 -19.81 8.59 -22.38
C ILE A 41 -20.17 7.59 -21.29
N VAL A 42 -21.38 7.03 -21.33
CA VAL A 42 -21.82 5.98 -20.41
C VAL A 42 -22.43 4.85 -21.22
N ARG A 43 -21.91 3.64 -21.04
CA ARG A 43 -22.39 2.41 -21.67
C ARG A 43 -22.66 1.36 -20.62
N THR A 44 -23.67 0.53 -20.87
CA THR A 44 -24.09 -0.53 -19.95
C THR A 44 -24.28 -1.81 -20.73
N SER A 45 -23.90 -2.93 -20.14
CA SER A 45 -24.03 -4.23 -20.77
C SER A 45 -25.49 -4.60 -21.02
N THR A 46 -25.71 -5.52 -21.97
CA THR A 46 -27.01 -6.17 -22.17
C THR A 46 -27.21 -7.33 -21.20
N GLY A 47 -26.14 -8.04 -20.84
CA GLY A 47 -26.12 -9.11 -19.85
C GLY A 47 -25.96 -8.63 -18.42
N THR A 48 -26.12 -9.56 -17.48
CA THR A 48 -25.95 -9.35 -16.03
C THR A 48 -24.84 -10.24 -15.48
N ILE A 49 -24.08 -9.74 -14.51
CA ILE A 49 -23.01 -10.46 -13.81
C ILE A 49 -23.44 -10.87 -12.41
N ASP A 50 -22.90 -11.96 -11.88
CA ASP A 50 -23.16 -12.38 -10.51
C ASP A 50 -22.61 -11.40 -9.46
N ALA A 51 -23.32 -11.31 -8.33
CA ALA A 51 -22.81 -10.72 -7.11
C ALA A 51 -21.64 -11.60 -6.60
N ALA A 52 -20.45 -11.03 -6.44
CA ALA A 52 -19.25 -11.79 -6.14
C ALA A 52 -18.39 -11.11 -5.07
N PRO A 53 -17.58 -11.90 -4.31
CA PRO A 53 -16.65 -11.37 -3.31
C PRO A 53 -15.50 -10.55 -3.93
N GLY A 54 -15.33 -10.58 -5.25
CA GLY A 54 -14.43 -9.72 -5.98
C GLY A 54 -14.71 -9.69 -7.47
N TYR A 55 -14.14 -8.70 -8.14
CA TYR A 55 -14.24 -8.53 -9.58
C TYR A 55 -12.88 -8.20 -10.17
N THR A 56 -12.67 -8.61 -11.42
CA THR A 56 -11.65 -8.00 -12.29
C THR A 56 -12.33 -7.20 -13.39
N PHE A 57 -11.67 -6.15 -13.84
CA PHE A 57 -12.13 -5.35 -14.97
C PHE A 57 -10.99 -5.07 -15.95
N SER A 58 -11.34 -4.86 -17.21
CA SER A 58 -10.48 -4.27 -18.21
C SER A 58 -11.27 -3.31 -19.10
N PHE A 59 -10.68 -2.17 -19.45
CA PHE A 59 -11.26 -1.16 -20.34
C PHE A 59 -10.20 -0.72 -21.36
N ASN A 60 -9.90 -1.59 -22.32
CA ASN A 60 -8.92 -1.31 -23.37
C ASN A 60 -9.52 -1.43 -24.78
N PRO A 61 -10.49 -0.58 -25.14
CA PRO A 61 -11.07 -0.59 -26.47
C PRO A 61 -10.05 -0.15 -27.55
N ILE A 62 -10.37 -0.45 -28.80
CA ILE A 62 -9.69 0.11 -29.96
C ILE A 62 -10.25 1.50 -30.23
N VAL A 63 -9.38 2.50 -30.24
CA VAL A 63 -9.74 3.90 -30.47
C VAL A 63 -9.06 4.46 -31.71
N ARG A 64 -9.69 5.48 -32.30
CA ARG A 64 -9.13 6.29 -33.38
C ARG A 64 -9.31 7.77 -33.07
N GLY A 65 -8.28 8.56 -33.32
CA GLY A 65 -8.35 10.00 -33.17
C GLY A 65 -9.27 10.66 -34.20
N THR A 66 -10.01 11.68 -33.79
CA THR A 66 -10.88 12.48 -34.66
C THR A 66 -10.59 13.96 -34.50
N GLY A 67 -10.97 14.77 -35.49
CA GLY A 67 -10.57 16.18 -35.56
C GLY A 67 -9.08 16.34 -35.91
N PHE A 68 -8.64 17.60 -36.04
CA PHE A 68 -7.29 17.93 -36.49
C PHE A 68 -6.22 17.36 -35.55
N LEU A 69 -6.35 17.58 -34.24
CA LEU A 69 -5.36 17.09 -33.26
C LEU A 69 -5.48 15.58 -33.03
N GLY A 70 -6.70 15.04 -33.02
CA GLY A 70 -6.90 13.61 -32.78
C GLY A 70 -6.25 12.74 -33.86
N ILE A 71 -6.46 13.07 -35.14
CA ILE A 71 -5.87 12.30 -36.25
C ILE A 71 -4.33 12.36 -36.24
N ILE A 72 -3.74 13.44 -35.73
CA ILE A 72 -2.28 13.55 -35.60
C ILE A 72 -1.77 12.67 -34.46
N ILE A 73 -2.45 12.67 -33.31
CA ILE A 73 -2.00 11.95 -32.10
C ILE A 73 -2.32 10.45 -32.19
N ILE A 74 -3.46 10.08 -32.77
CA ILE A 74 -3.96 8.70 -32.87
C ILE A 74 -4.38 8.44 -34.34
N PRO A 75 -3.43 8.30 -35.27
CA PRO A 75 -3.70 8.28 -36.72
C PRO A 75 -4.35 7.00 -37.23
N ALA A 76 -4.29 5.91 -36.45
CA ALA A 76 -4.80 4.60 -36.81
C ALA A 76 -5.59 3.99 -35.65
N ASP A 77 -6.27 2.88 -35.93
CA ASP A 77 -6.93 2.08 -34.90
C ASP A 77 -5.88 1.55 -33.92
N THR A 78 -5.95 2.02 -32.69
CA THR A 78 -4.93 1.77 -31.66
C THR A 78 -5.62 1.43 -30.35
N PRO A 79 -5.18 0.39 -29.61
CA PRO A 79 -5.69 0.13 -28.26
C PRO A 79 -5.50 1.33 -27.35
N LEU A 80 -6.50 1.64 -26.53
CA LEU A 80 -6.46 2.78 -25.62
C LEU A 80 -5.22 2.75 -24.70
N GLY A 81 -4.80 1.58 -24.23
CA GLY A 81 -3.61 1.41 -23.41
C GLY A 81 -2.32 1.86 -24.11
N ASP A 82 -2.19 1.63 -25.42
CA ASP A 82 -1.03 2.10 -26.18
C ASP A 82 -1.05 3.62 -26.35
N VAL A 83 -2.24 4.20 -26.50
CA VAL A 83 -2.41 5.66 -26.52
C VAL A 83 -1.99 6.27 -25.19
N LEU A 84 -2.43 5.68 -24.07
CA LEU A 84 -2.04 6.14 -22.73
C LEU A 84 -0.52 6.02 -22.51
N ASN A 85 0.08 4.91 -22.89
CA ASN A 85 1.53 4.73 -22.85
C ASN A 85 2.30 5.77 -23.67
N GLY A 86 1.71 6.29 -24.75
CA GLY A 86 2.27 7.39 -25.53
C GLY A 86 2.29 8.73 -24.78
N PHE A 87 1.39 8.93 -23.81
CA PHE A 87 1.38 10.09 -22.93
C PHE A 87 2.32 9.93 -21.74
N LEU A 88 2.19 8.80 -21.05
CA LEU A 88 3.01 8.45 -19.89
C LEU A 88 3.31 6.94 -19.95
N PRO A 89 4.58 6.53 -20.11
CA PRO A 89 4.95 5.14 -20.17
C PRO A 89 4.45 4.33 -18.97
N GLY A 90 3.77 3.22 -19.24
CA GLY A 90 3.21 2.31 -18.23
C GLY A 90 1.87 2.73 -17.64
N SER A 91 1.27 3.84 -18.09
CA SER A 91 -0.03 4.33 -17.65
C SER A 91 -1.22 3.45 -18.08
N GLN A 92 -1.01 2.53 -19.04
CA GLN A 92 -2.01 1.53 -19.44
C GLN A 92 -2.56 0.72 -18.25
N ARG A 93 -1.80 0.60 -17.16
CA ARG A 93 -2.20 -0.11 -15.92
C ARG A 93 -3.51 0.41 -15.32
N THR A 94 -3.86 1.67 -15.56
CA THR A 94 -5.11 2.29 -15.09
C THR A 94 -6.36 1.71 -15.76
N LEU A 95 -6.20 1.01 -16.88
CA LEU A 95 -7.30 0.42 -17.63
C LEU A 95 -7.67 -0.98 -17.14
N TYR A 96 -6.95 -1.52 -16.17
CA TYR A 96 -7.14 -2.87 -15.67
C TYR A 96 -7.17 -2.83 -14.15
N GLY A 97 -7.94 -3.72 -13.56
CA GLY A 97 -7.82 -3.91 -12.13
C GLY A 97 -8.58 -5.07 -11.55
N ALA A 98 -8.35 -5.25 -10.26
CA ALA A 98 -9.01 -6.22 -9.41
C ALA A 98 -9.47 -5.54 -8.13
N VAL A 99 -10.62 -5.95 -7.63
CA VAL A 99 -11.30 -5.29 -6.51
C VAL A 99 -11.80 -6.34 -5.55
N ARG A 100 -11.51 -6.17 -4.25
CA ARG A 100 -12.17 -6.92 -3.19
C ARG A 100 -13.54 -6.29 -2.94
N ASN A 101 -14.57 -7.12 -2.95
CA ASN A 101 -15.94 -6.73 -2.66
C ASN A 101 -16.48 -7.58 -1.49
N PRO A 102 -15.93 -7.40 -0.27
CA PRO A 102 -16.38 -8.15 0.89
C PRO A 102 -17.89 -7.97 1.10
N GLY A 103 -18.60 -9.08 1.31
CA GLY A 103 -20.06 -9.11 1.40
C GLY A 103 -20.80 -9.26 0.07
N ALA A 104 -20.08 -9.30 -1.06
CA ALA A 104 -20.63 -9.49 -2.40
C ALA A 104 -21.80 -8.54 -2.73
N SER A 105 -21.73 -7.29 -2.24
CA SER A 105 -22.79 -6.31 -2.44
C SER A 105 -22.79 -5.75 -3.86
N VAL A 106 -23.98 -5.50 -4.40
CA VAL A 106 -24.23 -4.71 -5.62
C VAL A 106 -25.34 -3.69 -5.34
N PRO A 107 -25.29 -2.46 -5.86
CA PRO A 107 -24.28 -1.92 -6.79
C PRO A 107 -22.90 -1.75 -6.13
N VAL A 108 -21.85 -1.71 -6.95
CA VAL A 108 -20.47 -1.46 -6.52
C VAL A 108 -19.69 -0.75 -7.63
N THR A 109 -18.96 0.32 -7.28
CA THR A 109 -17.94 0.91 -8.15
C THR A 109 -16.68 0.08 -8.04
N LEU A 110 -16.09 -0.30 -9.17
CA LEU A 110 -14.87 -1.10 -9.23
C LEU A 110 -13.62 -0.24 -9.31
N ASP A 111 -13.65 0.82 -10.11
CA ASP A 111 -12.60 1.82 -10.17
C ASP A 111 -13.18 3.14 -10.70
N SER A 112 -12.57 4.25 -10.32
CA SER A 112 -12.89 5.59 -10.78
C SER A 112 -11.61 6.39 -10.85
N GLU A 113 -10.87 6.24 -11.95
CA GLU A 113 -9.53 6.79 -12.09
C GLU A 113 -9.51 8.01 -13.00
N THR A 114 -8.92 9.12 -12.53
CA THR A 114 -8.75 10.31 -13.35
C THR A 114 -7.36 10.32 -13.97
N ILE A 115 -7.32 10.20 -15.29
CA ILE A 115 -6.08 10.36 -16.06
C ILE A 115 -6.02 11.80 -16.54
N ALA A 116 -5.08 12.56 -15.99
CA ALA A 116 -4.81 13.93 -16.39
C ALA A 116 -3.33 14.10 -16.75
N GLY A 117 -3.06 14.97 -17.73
CA GLY A 117 -1.69 15.26 -18.13
C GLY A 117 -1.58 16.26 -19.26
N THR A 118 -0.33 16.66 -19.51
CA THR A 118 0.02 17.61 -20.56
C THR A 118 0.88 16.92 -21.61
N PHE A 119 0.39 16.81 -22.84
CA PHE A 119 1.16 16.27 -23.96
C PHE A 119 1.43 17.35 -24.99
N SER A 120 2.71 17.65 -25.25
CA SER A 120 3.11 18.71 -26.19
C SER A 120 2.41 20.06 -25.93
N GLY A 121 2.19 20.39 -24.66
CA GLY A 121 1.48 21.60 -24.22
C GLY A 121 -0.05 21.52 -24.22
N LEU A 122 -0.63 20.35 -24.53
CA LEU A 122 -2.07 20.13 -24.54
C LEU A 122 -2.54 19.41 -23.26
N ASN A 123 -3.43 20.03 -22.51
CA ASN A 123 -3.98 19.45 -21.28
C ASN A 123 -5.16 18.53 -21.59
N ILE A 124 -5.13 17.31 -21.10
CA ILE A 124 -6.22 16.34 -21.16
C ILE A 124 -6.53 15.89 -19.73
N SER A 125 -7.81 15.75 -19.40
CA SER A 125 -8.28 15.11 -18.17
C SER A 125 -9.54 14.29 -18.46
N LEU A 126 -9.54 13.02 -18.07
CA LEU A 126 -10.62 12.06 -18.30
C LEU A 126 -10.78 11.20 -17.04
N THR A 127 -11.99 10.99 -16.56
CA THR A 127 -12.25 10.00 -15.50
C THR A 127 -12.80 8.72 -16.10
N PHE A 128 -12.09 7.60 -15.95
CA PHE A 128 -12.58 6.27 -16.29
C PHE A 128 -13.29 5.67 -15.09
N GLU A 129 -14.57 5.35 -15.23
CA GLU A 129 -15.36 4.75 -14.16
C GLU A 129 -15.89 3.39 -14.61
N GLN A 130 -15.65 2.38 -13.79
CA GLN A 130 -16.11 1.00 -14.00
C GLN A 130 -16.99 0.61 -12.82
N SER A 131 -18.21 0.13 -13.07
CA SER A 131 -19.14 -0.20 -11.99
C SER A 131 -20.07 -1.37 -12.34
N ILE A 132 -20.55 -2.05 -11.31
CA ILE A 132 -21.66 -3.02 -11.40
C ILE A 132 -22.89 -2.36 -10.79
N LEU A 133 -23.96 -2.25 -11.58
CA LEU A 133 -25.19 -1.56 -11.19
C LEU A 133 -26.06 -2.44 -10.29
N ALA A 134 -27.10 -1.84 -9.69
CA ALA A 134 -28.04 -2.53 -8.80
C ALA A 134 -28.82 -3.66 -9.51
N ASP A 135 -29.03 -3.50 -10.83
CA ASP A 135 -29.63 -4.50 -11.70
C ASP A 135 -28.61 -5.52 -12.24
N ARG A 136 -27.39 -5.53 -11.69
CA ARG A 136 -26.28 -6.44 -12.02
C ARG A 136 -25.70 -6.27 -13.42
N ARG A 137 -26.00 -5.19 -14.13
CA ARG A 137 -25.33 -4.89 -15.40
C ARG A 137 -23.99 -4.20 -15.14
N GLY A 138 -22.99 -4.51 -15.97
CA GLY A 138 -21.71 -3.79 -15.96
C GLY A 138 -21.89 -2.43 -16.64
N GLN A 139 -21.22 -1.40 -16.13
CA GLN A 139 -21.17 -0.07 -16.70
C GLN A 139 -19.72 0.38 -16.85
N SER A 140 -19.41 0.88 -18.05
CA SER A 140 -18.15 1.57 -18.33
C SER A 140 -18.47 3.00 -18.74
N ALA A 141 -17.81 3.95 -18.10
CA ALA A 141 -18.00 5.36 -18.36
C ALA A 141 -16.68 6.11 -18.53
N ILE A 142 -16.71 7.13 -19.37
CA ILE A 142 -15.69 8.17 -19.48
C ILE A 142 -16.38 9.48 -19.11
N ARG A 143 -15.98 10.05 -17.97
CA ARG A 143 -16.61 11.22 -17.37
C ARG A 143 -15.65 12.40 -17.26
N ASN A 144 -16.21 13.56 -16.92
CA ASN A 144 -15.46 14.78 -16.57
C ASN A 144 -14.45 15.16 -17.67
N ILE A 145 -14.85 14.98 -18.92
CA ILE A 145 -13.92 15.07 -20.05
C ILE A 145 -13.50 16.52 -20.26
N GLN A 146 -12.21 16.79 -20.08
CA GLN A 146 -11.56 18.05 -20.42
C GLN A 146 -10.45 17.80 -21.42
N LYS A 147 -10.45 18.56 -22.52
CA LYS A 147 -9.46 18.37 -23.60
C LYS A 147 -9.30 19.65 -24.44
N PRO A 148 -8.22 19.79 -25.21
CA PRO A 148 -8.12 20.87 -26.18
C PRO A 148 -9.20 20.76 -27.27
N PHE A 149 -9.55 21.92 -27.83
CA PHE A 149 -10.35 22.00 -29.05
C PHE A 149 -9.62 21.29 -30.21
N GLY A 150 -10.36 20.54 -31.03
CA GLY A 150 -9.82 19.83 -32.18
C GLY A 150 -9.27 18.43 -31.88
N LEU A 151 -9.10 18.04 -30.62
CA LEU A 151 -8.83 16.65 -30.22
C LEU A 151 -10.14 15.92 -30.02
N GLY A 152 -10.41 14.84 -30.74
CA GLY A 152 -11.51 13.93 -30.46
C GLY A 152 -11.04 12.49 -30.50
N ILE A 153 -11.85 11.59 -29.93
CA ILE A 153 -11.55 10.16 -29.86
C ILE A 153 -12.82 9.40 -30.20
N ASN A 154 -12.74 8.43 -31.10
CA ASN A 154 -13.83 7.51 -31.42
C ASN A 154 -13.44 6.10 -30.98
N VAL A 155 -14.34 5.41 -30.28
CA VAL A 155 -14.21 3.99 -29.98
C VAL A 155 -14.65 3.21 -31.22
N VAL A 156 -13.69 2.59 -31.90
CA VAL A 156 -13.94 1.86 -33.14
C VAL A 156 -14.52 0.48 -32.84
N SER A 157 -13.96 -0.19 -31.83
CA SER A 157 -14.45 -1.48 -31.35
C SER A 157 -14.03 -1.75 -29.90
N GLY A 158 -14.71 -2.69 -29.25
CA GLY A 158 -14.38 -3.12 -27.90
C GLY A 158 -15.07 -2.29 -26.81
N GLY A 159 -14.61 -2.43 -25.57
CA GLY A 159 -15.18 -1.75 -24.41
C GLY A 159 -14.72 -2.37 -23.10
N GLY A 160 -15.63 -2.45 -22.13
CA GLY A 160 -15.33 -2.96 -20.79
C GLY A 160 -15.60 -4.46 -20.66
N LEU A 161 -14.69 -5.22 -20.07
CA LEU A 161 -14.91 -6.60 -19.66
C LEU A 161 -14.85 -6.70 -18.14
N PHE A 162 -15.84 -7.36 -17.56
CA PHE A 162 -15.95 -7.59 -16.12
C PHE A 162 -16.03 -9.09 -15.86
N ASN A 163 -15.27 -9.61 -14.89
CA ASN A 163 -15.35 -10.99 -14.47
C ASN A 163 -15.51 -11.08 -12.95
N THR A 164 -16.31 -12.02 -12.48
CA THR A 164 -16.31 -12.41 -11.07
C THR A 164 -14.99 -13.08 -10.75
N PHE A 165 -14.45 -12.80 -9.57
CA PHE A 165 -13.20 -13.36 -9.08
C PHE A 165 -13.34 -13.71 -7.61
N THR A 166 -12.62 -14.72 -7.15
CA THR A 166 -12.48 -15.01 -5.72
C THR A 166 -11.13 -14.45 -5.27
N PRO A 167 -11.10 -13.32 -4.55
CA PRO A 167 -9.86 -12.75 -4.06
C PRO A 167 -9.08 -13.74 -3.20
N PRO A 168 -7.75 -13.85 -3.34
CA PRO A 168 -6.94 -14.56 -2.36
C PRO A 168 -7.06 -13.89 -0.98
N PRO A 169 -6.74 -14.56 0.12
CA PRO A 169 -6.64 -13.92 1.42
C PRO A 169 -5.73 -12.69 1.37
N ALA A 170 -6.10 -11.64 2.10
CA ALA A 170 -5.27 -10.45 2.23
C ALA A 170 -3.91 -10.83 2.82
N GLN A 171 -2.86 -10.25 2.26
CA GLN A 171 -1.49 -10.37 2.75
C GLN A 171 -1.27 -9.27 3.79
N ILE A 172 -0.75 -9.65 4.96
CA ILE A 172 -0.45 -8.71 6.05
C ILE A 172 1.06 -8.75 6.27
N THR A 173 1.76 -7.70 5.87
CA THR A 173 3.20 -7.57 6.10
C THR A 173 3.44 -6.69 7.32
N GLU A 174 4.28 -7.14 8.24
CA GLU A 174 4.66 -6.36 9.41
C GLU A 174 6.19 -6.21 9.52
N LEU A 175 6.63 -5.03 9.95
CA LEU A 175 8.01 -4.70 10.26
C LEU A 175 8.06 -4.27 11.72
N HIS A 176 8.93 -4.94 12.47
CA HIS A 176 9.17 -4.72 13.89
C HIS A 176 10.30 -3.73 14.19
N LEU A 177 11.09 -3.38 13.17
CA LEU A 177 12.18 -2.41 13.25
C LEU A 177 13.25 -2.75 14.31
N ASP A 178 13.50 -4.05 14.50
CA ASP A 178 14.43 -4.64 15.48
C ASP A 178 15.90 -4.55 15.04
N GLY A 179 16.37 -3.34 14.74
CA GLY A 179 17.74 -3.09 14.28
C GLY A 179 17.93 -3.11 12.77
N ASP A 180 16.89 -3.46 12.01
CA ASP A 180 16.88 -3.45 10.55
C ASP A 180 15.49 -3.10 9.97
N LEU A 181 15.39 -3.12 8.63
CA LEU A 181 14.15 -2.87 7.87
C LEU A 181 13.50 -4.17 7.35
N LEU A 182 13.89 -5.32 7.87
CA LEU A 182 13.32 -6.59 7.44
C LEU A 182 11.90 -6.72 7.98
N SER A 183 11.01 -7.28 7.17
CA SER A 183 9.71 -7.72 7.68
C SER A 183 9.90 -8.93 8.60
N VAL A 184 8.92 -9.18 9.48
CA VAL A 184 8.91 -10.33 10.38
C VAL A 184 8.93 -11.67 9.63
N ARG A 185 8.53 -11.67 8.35
CA ARG A 185 8.72 -12.82 7.45
C ARG A 185 10.18 -13.00 7.07
N GLN A 186 10.87 -11.92 6.72
CA GLN A 186 12.27 -11.95 6.27
C GLN A 186 13.23 -12.30 7.41
N SER A 187 12.95 -11.86 8.64
CA SER A 187 13.71 -12.26 9.83
C SER A 187 13.44 -13.69 10.27
N GLY A 188 12.35 -14.31 9.78
CA GLY A 188 11.92 -15.65 10.16
C GLY A 188 11.03 -15.70 11.41
N LEU A 189 10.79 -14.57 12.07
CA LEU A 189 9.97 -14.47 13.28
C LEU A 189 8.51 -14.91 13.05
N ALA A 190 7.91 -14.50 11.93
CA ALA A 190 6.56 -14.90 11.56
C ALA A 190 6.51 -15.28 10.07
N PRO A 191 6.79 -16.56 9.72
CA PRO A 191 6.76 -17.02 8.33
C PRO A 191 5.40 -16.87 7.62
N ALA A 192 4.31 -16.75 8.41
CA ALA A 192 2.96 -16.51 7.92
C ALA A 192 2.69 -15.05 7.53
N SER A 193 3.60 -14.11 7.83
CA SER A 193 3.51 -12.72 7.37
C SER A 193 3.60 -12.63 5.85
N GLY A 194 3.00 -11.56 5.34
CA GLY A 194 3.02 -11.13 3.97
C GLY A 194 4.44 -10.88 3.46
N PRO A 195 4.62 -10.89 2.13
CA PRO A 195 5.94 -10.92 1.49
C PRO A 195 6.56 -9.53 1.31
N GLY A 196 5.95 -8.47 1.83
CA GLY A 196 6.41 -7.10 1.65
C GLY A 196 7.79 -6.87 2.25
N ARG A 197 8.51 -5.91 1.66
CA ARG A 197 9.91 -5.61 1.97
C ARG A 197 10.12 -4.10 2.00
N ALA A 198 11.03 -3.63 2.86
CA ALA A 198 11.47 -2.24 2.88
C ALA A 198 12.98 -2.13 2.65
N ARG A 199 13.40 -1.03 2.01
CA ARG A 199 14.80 -0.61 1.87
C ARG A 199 14.90 0.91 1.93
N TYR A 200 16.09 1.44 2.18
CA TYR A 200 16.32 2.88 2.03
C TYR A 200 16.08 3.29 0.57
N LEU A 201 15.33 4.38 0.38
CA LEU A 201 14.97 4.86 -0.95
C LEU A 201 16.20 5.27 -1.77
N ASP A 202 17.26 5.74 -1.12
CA ASP A 202 18.56 6.11 -1.68
C ASP A 202 19.64 5.03 -1.55
N ASP A 203 19.25 3.75 -1.41
CA ASP A 203 20.18 2.64 -1.37
C ASP A 203 21.02 2.58 -2.66
N SER A 204 22.35 2.61 -2.50
CA SER A 204 23.28 2.61 -3.63
C SER A 204 23.12 1.42 -4.59
N ALA A 205 22.55 0.31 -4.14
CA ALA A 205 22.25 -0.84 -4.99
C ALA A 205 21.27 -0.51 -6.11
N PHE A 206 20.40 0.48 -5.94
CA PHE A 206 19.41 0.89 -6.95
C PHE A 206 20.00 1.69 -8.10
N GLY A 207 21.27 2.10 -8.00
CA GLY A 207 21.91 2.97 -8.98
C GLY A 207 21.59 4.46 -8.77
N PRO A 208 22.02 5.32 -9.70
CA PRO A 208 21.86 6.77 -9.54
C PRO A 208 20.39 7.18 -9.45
N ILE A 209 20.11 8.13 -8.56
CA ILE A 209 18.76 8.69 -8.37
C ILE A 209 18.43 9.62 -9.54
N LEU A 210 17.25 9.43 -10.12
CA LEU A 210 16.74 10.22 -11.25
C LEU A 210 16.39 11.66 -10.81
N GLY A 211 16.24 12.57 -11.76
CA GLY A 211 15.77 13.95 -11.51
C GLY A 211 14.30 14.00 -11.13
N GLY A 212 13.86 15.13 -10.56
CA GLY A 212 12.48 15.37 -10.12
C GLY A 212 11.50 15.66 -11.27
N PRO A 213 10.35 16.31 -10.98
CA PRO A 213 9.33 16.66 -11.96
C PRO A 213 9.87 17.27 -13.25
N GLY A 214 9.53 16.66 -14.39
CA GLY A 214 9.99 17.04 -15.73
C GLY A 214 11.42 16.60 -16.09
N GLN A 215 12.10 15.89 -15.19
CA GLN A 215 13.45 15.34 -15.36
C GLN A 215 13.55 13.88 -14.91
N GLU A 216 12.44 13.17 -14.91
CA GLU A 216 12.31 11.79 -14.43
C GLU A 216 13.18 10.82 -15.24
N ASN A 217 13.60 11.19 -16.45
CA ASN A 217 14.43 10.36 -17.33
C ASN A 217 15.91 10.83 -17.38
N ILE A 218 16.31 11.74 -16.48
CA ILE A 218 17.61 12.40 -16.53
C ILE A 218 18.31 12.24 -15.18
N TYR A 219 19.62 11.97 -15.20
CA TYR A 219 20.45 12.02 -14.00
C TYR A 219 20.84 13.47 -13.67
N PRO A 220 20.56 13.95 -12.45
CA PRO A 220 20.97 15.29 -12.03
C PRO A 220 22.50 15.49 -12.14
N ASN A 221 22.90 16.72 -12.45
CA ASN A 221 24.31 17.14 -12.40
C ASN A 221 24.41 18.47 -11.61
N PRO A 222 24.96 18.46 -10.38
CA PRO A 222 25.57 17.32 -9.70
C PRO A 222 24.56 16.22 -9.29
N PRO A 223 24.99 14.95 -9.16
CA PRO A 223 24.11 13.86 -8.76
C PRO A 223 23.52 14.02 -7.37
N THR A 224 22.31 13.51 -7.17
CA THR A 224 21.70 13.34 -5.84
C THR A 224 22.51 12.30 -5.04
N PRO A 225 22.87 12.60 -3.78
CA PRO A 225 23.65 11.68 -2.95
C PRO A 225 22.86 10.42 -2.58
N GLN A 226 23.58 9.32 -2.34
CA GLN A 226 23.05 8.02 -1.92
C GLN A 226 23.40 7.73 -0.46
N ASN A 227 22.66 6.79 0.16
CA ASN A 227 22.84 6.31 1.54
C ASN A 227 22.76 7.40 2.63
N VAL A 228 22.20 8.55 2.30
CA VAL A 228 21.93 9.66 3.22
C VAL A 228 20.85 9.26 4.21
N THR A 229 19.77 8.60 3.78
CA THR A 229 18.70 8.16 4.69
C THR A 229 19.25 7.30 5.81
N GLN A 230 20.05 6.27 5.47
CA GLN A 230 20.67 5.39 6.46
C GLN A 230 21.58 6.19 7.42
N SER A 231 22.37 7.13 6.90
CA SER A 231 23.29 7.94 7.71
C SER A 231 22.59 8.88 8.70
N GLN A 232 21.35 9.28 8.39
CA GLN A 232 20.55 10.20 9.18
C GLN A 232 19.56 9.49 10.11
N SER A 233 19.33 8.21 9.87
CA SER A 233 18.44 7.35 10.67
C SER A 233 19.24 6.58 11.72
N ALA A 234 18.54 5.96 12.67
CA ALA A 234 19.20 5.09 13.65
C ALA A 234 18.21 4.07 14.20
N PHE A 235 18.72 2.89 14.55
CA PHE A 235 18.02 1.94 15.42
C PHE A 235 18.58 2.03 16.83
N GLY A 236 17.73 1.79 17.82
CA GLY A 236 18.07 1.80 19.24
C GLY A 236 16.82 1.50 20.06
N THR A 237 16.95 1.32 21.38
CA THR A 237 15.79 1.11 22.24
C THR A 237 15.12 2.42 22.65
N THR A 238 13.87 2.36 23.14
CA THR A 238 13.20 3.52 23.73
C THR A 238 14.07 4.14 24.83
N ALA A 239 14.66 3.33 25.71
CA ALA A 239 15.58 3.78 26.75
C ALA A 239 16.84 4.45 26.17
N SER A 240 17.46 3.86 25.14
CA SER A 240 18.69 4.42 24.53
C SER A 240 18.47 5.79 23.89
N PHE A 241 17.25 6.07 23.42
CA PHE A 241 16.85 7.36 22.85
C PHE A 241 16.21 8.30 23.88
N GLY A 242 16.05 7.89 25.14
CA GLY A 242 15.40 8.68 26.19
C GLY A 242 13.90 8.88 25.93
N LEU A 243 13.26 7.93 25.27
CA LEU A 243 11.83 7.90 25.00
C LEU A 243 11.09 7.17 26.12
N PRO A 244 9.81 7.45 26.35
CA PRO A 244 9.00 6.61 27.22
C PRO A 244 8.86 5.21 26.62
N PRO A 245 8.70 4.19 27.49
CA PRO A 245 8.40 2.84 27.05
C PRO A 245 7.04 2.77 26.35
N ILE A 246 6.86 1.76 25.49
CA ILE A 246 5.61 1.53 24.77
C ILE A 246 4.71 0.70 25.69
N ASN A 247 3.66 1.32 26.24
CA ASN A 247 2.78 0.72 27.25
C ASN A 247 3.53 0.10 28.45
N GLY A 248 4.67 0.68 28.82
CA GLY A 248 5.46 0.22 29.97
C GLY A 248 6.61 -0.73 29.64
N GLU A 249 6.74 -1.16 28.39
CA GLU A 249 7.84 -2.02 27.92
C GLU A 249 8.89 -1.22 27.10
N ASP A 250 10.18 -1.44 27.37
CA ASP A 250 11.26 -0.97 26.49
C ASP A 250 11.27 -1.83 25.22
N ASP A 251 11.52 -1.21 24.07
CA ASP A 251 11.50 -1.89 22.77
C ASP A 251 12.52 -1.26 21.82
N THR A 252 12.92 -2.00 20.79
CA THR A 252 13.71 -1.45 19.70
C THR A 252 12.84 -0.59 18.81
N VAL A 253 13.35 0.57 18.43
CA VAL A 253 12.64 1.54 17.59
C VAL A 253 13.57 2.12 16.54
N TYR A 254 12.97 2.57 15.45
CA TYR A 254 13.63 3.27 14.36
C TYR A 254 13.42 4.77 14.49
N ARG A 255 14.52 5.52 14.58
CA ARG A 255 14.55 6.98 14.42
C ARG A 255 14.55 7.33 12.94
N VAL A 256 13.46 7.91 12.48
CA VAL A 256 13.22 8.27 11.08
C VAL A 256 14.09 9.47 10.67
N SER A 257 14.82 9.34 9.57
CA SER A 257 15.47 10.48 8.90
C SER A 257 14.41 11.53 8.53
N PRO A 258 14.64 12.83 8.79
CA PRO A 258 13.80 13.85 8.17
C PRO A 258 13.98 13.76 6.64
N PRO A 259 12.97 14.12 5.83
CA PRO A 259 13.00 13.94 4.36
C PRO A 259 13.86 14.98 3.63
N ARG A 260 14.93 15.45 4.27
CA ARG A 260 15.90 16.40 3.73
C ARG A 260 17.31 15.96 4.06
N ASN A 261 18.25 16.34 3.20
CA ASN A 261 19.66 16.14 3.49
C ASN A 261 20.12 17.16 4.56
N LEU A 262 20.48 16.68 5.75
CA LEU A 262 20.89 17.52 6.87
C LEU A 262 22.25 18.21 6.65
N ALA A 263 23.08 17.70 5.73
CA ALA A 263 24.32 18.38 5.32
C ALA A 263 24.09 19.54 4.34
N ASP A 264 22.90 19.63 3.72
CA ASP A 264 22.50 20.71 2.81
C ASP A 264 20.96 20.90 2.82
N PRO A 265 20.39 21.33 3.96
CA PRO A 265 18.94 21.26 4.22
C PRO A 265 18.11 22.22 3.36
N THR A 266 18.75 23.20 2.71
CA THR A 266 18.08 24.17 1.83
C THR A 266 17.97 23.69 0.38
N ASN A 267 18.65 22.60 0.02
CA ASN A 267 18.70 22.10 -1.35
C ASN A 267 17.68 20.98 -1.57
N GLN A 268 16.47 21.36 -1.99
CA GLN A 268 15.37 20.43 -2.21
C GLN A 268 15.68 19.35 -3.26
N ALA A 269 16.58 19.62 -4.21
CA ALA A 269 17.00 18.61 -5.19
C ALA A 269 17.70 17.41 -4.52
N LYS A 270 18.24 17.58 -3.31
CA LYS A 270 18.87 16.51 -2.53
C LYS A 270 17.90 15.74 -1.63
N SER A 271 16.62 16.10 -1.60
CA SER A 271 15.60 15.40 -0.81
C SER A 271 14.99 14.18 -1.54
N ARG A 272 15.16 14.10 -2.86
CA ARG A 272 14.52 13.09 -3.71
C ARG A 272 14.77 11.65 -3.29
N GLY A 273 16.00 11.33 -2.87
CA GLY A 273 16.35 9.98 -2.42
C GLY A 273 15.97 9.67 -0.97
N ILE A 274 15.52 10.65 -0.19
CA ILE A 274 15.44 10.51 1.26
C ILE A 274 14.13 9.82 1.67
N GLY A 275 14.26 8.74 2.45
CA GLY A 275 13.16 7.97 3.03
C GLY A 275 13.28 6.48 2.78
N ILE A 276 12.17 5.77 2.88
CA ILE A 276 12.12 4.30 2.76
C ILE A 276 11.28 3.93 1.53
N ALA A 277 11.85 3.11 0.65
CA ALA A 277 11.08 2.44 -0.40
C ALA A 277 10.47 1.17 0.19
N PHE A 278 9.14 1.07 0.17
CA PHE A 278 8.41 -0.14 0.52
C PHE A 278 7.85 -0.80 -0.72
N TRP A 279 8.12 -2.09 -0.90
CA TRP A 279 7.53 -2.92 -1.94
C TRP A 279 6.50 -3.85 -1.31
N PRO A 280 5.20 -3.67 -1.60
CA PRO A 280 4.14 -4.55 -1.08
C PRO A 280 4.34 -6.03 -1.46
N ASN A 281 4.97 -6.29 -2.61
CA ASN A 281 5.22 -7.63 -3.15
C ASN A 281 3.97 -8.52 -3.26
N THR A 282 2.83 -7.91 -3.57
CA THR A 282 1.54 -8.60 -3.67
C THR A 282 1.30 -9.21 -5.04
N ARG A 283 2.04 -8.80 -6.07
CA ARG A 283 1.78 -9.13 -7.49
C ARG A 283 1.83 -10.61 -7.84
N ASP A 284 2.57 -11.41 -7.07
CA ASP A 284 2.60 -12.86 -7.24
C ASP A 284 1.24 -13.50 -6.89
N TYR A 285 0.41 -12.82 -6.10
CA TYR A 285 -0.89 -13.30 -5.60
C TYR A 285 -2.06 -12.44 -6.09
N TRP A 286 -1.84 -11.16 -6.35
CA TRP A 286 -2.83 -10.20 -6.81
C TRP A 286 -2.72 -9.98 -8.32
N PRO A 287 -3.84 -10.06 -9.08
CA PRO A 287 -3.79 -10.06 -10.53
C PRO A 287 -3.57 -8.67 -11.17
N GLU A 288 -3.42 -7.62 -10.36
CA GLU A 288 -3.22 -6.23 -10.82
C GLU A 288 -1.86 -5.65 -10.42
N ASP A 289 -1.42 -4.66 -11.20
CA ASP A 289 -0.21 -3.85 -11.04
C ASP A 289 -0.28 -2.76 -9.93
N ARG A 290 -1.42 -2.70 -9.23
CA ARG A 290 -1.79 -1.70 -8.22
C ARG A 290 -2.59 -2.39 -7.12
N ASN A 291 -2.50 -1.86 -5.91
CA ASN A 291 -3.38 -2.22 -4.80
C ASN A 291 -4.32 -1.03 -4.55
N GLY A 292 -5.56 -1.12 -5.04
CA GLY A 292 -6.56 -0.06 -4.85
C GLY A 292 -7.28 -0.05 -3.51
N GLN A 293 -7.04 -1.08 -2.72
CA GLN A 293 -7.53 -1.19 -1.36
C GLN A 293 -6.33 -1.63 -0.51
N TRP A 294 -6.09 -0.92 0.59
CA TRP A 294 -4.96 -1.19 1.46
C TRP A 294 -5.16 -0.56 2.83
N THR A 295 -4.38 -1.03 3.81
CA THR A 295 -4.31 -0.41 5.13
C THR A 295 -2.85 -0.31 5.56
N LEU A 296 -2.47 0.87 6.06
CA LEU A 296 -1.19 1.12 6.72
C LEU A 296 -1.44 1.39 8.20
N VAL A 297 -0.60 0.83 9.06
CA VAL A 297 -0.63 1.05 10.50
C VAL A 297 0.78 1.36 10.98
N TRP A 298 0.91 2.39 11.82
CA TRP A 298 2.17 2.81 12.40
C TRP A 298 2.03 2.97 13.91
N ASP A 299 2.98 2.44 14.66
CA ASP A 299 3.19 2.82 16.07
C ASP A 299 4.22 3.93 16.12
N ILE A 300 3.76 5.15 16.39
CA ILE A 300 4.53 6.39 16.24
C ILE A 300 4.72 7.08 17.60
N LEU A 301 5.90 7.67 17.79
CA LEU A 301 6.13 8.73 18.77
C LEU A 301 6.76 9.95 18.10
N ILE A 302 6.11 11.12 18.28
CA ILE A 302 6.63 12.41 17.82
C ILE A 302 7.23 13.14 19.02
N PRO A 303 8.57 13.37 19.08
CA PRO A 303 9.19 14.02 20.22
C PRO A 303 8.80 15.51 20.28
N ALA A 304 8.90 16.11 21.47
CA ALA A 304 8.55 17.52 21.67
C ALA A 304 9.33 18.49 20.76
N SER A 305 10.58 18.16 20.41
CA SER A 305 11.39 18.93 19.45
C SER A 305 10.73 19.02 18.08
N SER A 306 10.23 17.90 17.57
CA SER A 306 9.59 17.79 16.25
C SER A 306 8.15 18.30 16.26
N TRP A 307 7.48 18.20 17.41
CA TRP A 307 6.12 18.70 17.62
C TRP A 307 6.00 20.22 17.45
N SER A 308 7.10 20.95 17.65
CA SER A 308 7.13 22.41 17.44
C SER A 308 7.07 22.83 15.97
N SER A 309 7.29 21.89 15.05
CA SER A 309 7.19 22.11 13.61
C SER A 309 5.76 21.91 13.12
N GLU A 310 5.34 22.71 12.14
CA GLU A 310 4.06 22.52 11.47
C GLU A 310 3.97 21.15 10.80
N PHE A 311 5.08 20.67 10.21
CA PHE A 311 5.20 19.37 9.54
C PHE A 311 5.90 18.38 10.47
N ALA A 312 5.20 17.93 11.51
CA ALA A 312 5.78 17.11 12.55
C ALA A 312 6.20 15.71 12.06
N ALA A 313 5.44 15.08 11.16
CA ALA A 313 5.81 13.82 10.54
C ALA A 313 5.29 13.71 9.09
N CYS A 314 6.19 13.37 8.18
CA CYS A 314 5.89 12.93 6.83
C CYS A 314 5.69 11.41 6.87
N LEU A 315 4.56 10.86 6.39
CA LEU A 315 4.31 9.42 6.48
C LEU A 315 4.40 8.71 5.14
N LEU A 316 3.75 9.26 4.12
CA LEU A 316 3.57 8.60 2.82
C LEU A 316 3.70 9.62 1.70
N GLU A 317 4.48 9.26 0.70
CA GLU A 317 4.35 9.77 -0.66
C GLU A 317 3.99 8.55 -1.52
N ASP A 318 2.79 8.57 -2.08
CA ASP A 318 2.19 7.39 -2.69
C ASP A 318 2.69 7.13 -4.12
N ASN A 319 3.58 8.00 -4.62
CA ASN A 319 4.38 7.76 -5.79
C ASN A 319 5.49 6.73 -5.52
N HIS A 320 5.85 6.00 -6.58
CA HIS A 320 6.90 5.01 -6.53
C HIS A 320 8.31 5.57 -6.36
N ASN A 321 8.55 6.86 -6.63
CA ASN A 321 9.89 7.43 -6.69
C ASN A 321 10.04 8.87 -6.14
N ASN A 322 9.22 9.27 -5.15
CA ASN A 322 9.30 10.56 -4.44
C ASN A 322 9.45 11.75 -5.41
N ASP A 323 8.50 11.88 -6.32
CA ASP A 323 8.49 12.94 -7.34
C ASP A 323 7.68 14.15 -6.96
N SER A 324 7.05 14.15 -5.79
CA SER A 324 6.18 15.25 -5.42
C SER A 324 6.23 15.58 -3.92
N SER A 325 5.30 16.43 -3.51
CA SER A 325 5.03 16.63 -2.09
C SER A 325 4.54 15.33 -1.50
N ALA A 326 4.91 14.99 -0.27
CA ALA A 326 4.27 13.86 0.39
C ALA A 326 2.75 14.03 0.44
N ASP A 327 2.04 12.91 0.39
CA ASP A 327 0.59 12.84 0.29
C ASP A 327 -0.06 12.65 1.66
N ALA A 328 0.65 12.06 2.63
CA ALA A 328 0.19 11.90 4.00
C ALA A 328 1.10 12.56 5.03
N TRP A 329 0.49 13.37 5.91
CA TRP A 329 1.20 14.13 6.93
C TRP A 329 0.50 14.11 8.27
N ILE A 330 1.29 14.07 9.34
CA ILE A 330 0.87 14.57 10.65
C ILE A 330 1.39 16.00 10.79
N ARG A 331 0.47 16.95 11.00
CA ARG A 331 0.77 18.36 11.21
C ARG A 331 0.32 18.82 12.59
N VAL A 332 0.97 19.85 13.12
CA VAL A 332 0.58 20.51 14.37
C VAL A 332 0.14 21.94 14.04
N VAL A 333 -1.16 22.21 14.19
CA VAL A 333 -1.77 23.50 13.86
C VAL A 333 -2.49 24.02 15.10
N ASN A 334 -2.10 25.21 15.57
CA ASN A 334 -2.67 25.83 16.79
C ASN A 334 -2.60 24.90 18.03
N GLY A 335 -1.52 24.10 18.14
CA GLY A 335 -1.34 23.14 19.23
C GLY A 335 -2.15 21.84 19.09
N GLN A 336 -2.94 21.69 18.01
CA GLN A 336 -3.71 20.49 17.72
C GLN A 336 -3.03 19.66 16.63
N THR A 337 -2.92 18.37 16.87
CA THR A 337 -2.44 17.41 15.88
C THR A 337 -3.54 17.11 14.88
N VAL A 338 -3.21 17.21 13.60
CA VAL A 338 -4.11 16.93 12.49
C VAL A 338 -3.43 16.02 11.47
N PHE A 339 -4.23 15.24 10.77
CA PHE A 339 -3.77 14.32 9.73
C PHE A 339 -4.59 14.49 8.46
N GLY A 340 -3.94 14.26 7.33
CA GLY A 340 -4.62 14.15 6.05
C GLY A 340 -3.78 13.34 5.08
N TYR A 341 -4.47 12.63 4.20
CA TYR A 341 -3.92 11.88 3.08
C TYR A 341 -4.66 12.28 1.80
N GLN A 342 -3.94 12.71 0.76
CA GLN A 342 -4.49 13.13 -0.54
C GLN A 342 -5.62 14.18 -0.43
N VAL A 343 -5.52 15.09 0.55
CA VAL A 343 -6.47 16.18 0.75
C VAL A 343 -5.74 17.51 0.99
N PRO A 344 -6.36 18.65 0.65
CA PRO A 344 -5.81 19.96 1.02
C PRO A 344 -5.65 20.10 2.53
N PHE A 345 -4.62 20.81 2.97
CA PHE A 345 -4.31 21.08 4.38
C PHE A 345 -5.46 21.64 5.22
N ALA A 346 -6.40 22.36 4.60
CA ALA A 346 -7.59 22.89 5.27
C ALA A 346 -8.60 21.80 5.68
N ASN A 347 -8.52 20.62 5.06
CA ASN A 347 -9.43 19.49 5.28
C ASN A 347 -8.82 18.41 6.17
N TYR A 348 -7.66 18.68 6.78
CA TYR A 348 -7.04 17.74 7.69
C TYR A 348 -7.91 17.56 8.94
N ILE A 349 -8.00 16.33 9.40
CA ILE A 349 -8.83 15.94 10.53
C ILE A 349 -8.02 15.91 11.83
N PRO A 350 -8.62 16.25 12.97
CA PRO A 350 -8.00 16.07 14.28
C PRO A 350 -7.55 14.63 14.56
N LEU A 351 -6.40 14.47 15.22
CA LEU A 351 -6.00 13.21 15.86
C LEU A 351 -6.25 13.32 17.38
N PRO A 352 -7.39 12.83 17.90
CA PRO A 352 -7.73 13.01 19.30
C PRO A 352 -6.78 12.23 20.22
N GLY A 353 -6.38 12.86 21.34
CA GLY A 353 -5.55 12.22 22.36
C GLY A 353 -4.07 12.04 22.01
N VAL A 354 -3.63 12.48 20.82
CA VAL A 354 -2.21 12.48 20.45
C VAL A 354 -1.52 13.69 21.08
N GLN A 355 -0.37 13.48 21.72
CA GLN A 355 0.42 14.49 22.44
C GLN A 355 1.92 14.32 22.14
N PRO A 356 2.76 15.37 22.34
CA PRO A 356 4.20 15.25 22.16
C PRO A 356 4.82 14.25 23.12
N GLY A 357 5.74 13.44 22.61
CA GLY A 357 6.49 12.46 23.40
C GLY A 357 5.65 11.28 23.87
N GLN A 358 4.50 11.01 23.25
CA GLN A 358 3.65 9.87 23.57
C GLN A 358 3.56 8.91 22.38
N TRP A 359 3.58 7.60 22.67
CA TRP A 359 3.28 6.57 21.68
C TRP A 359 1.79 6.51 21.35
N PHE A 360 1.48 6.37 20.07
CA PHE A 360 0.13 6.11 19.58
C PHE A 360 0.17 5.26 18.32
N ARG A 361 -0.90 4.51 18.07
CA ARG A 361 -1.12 3.75 16.85
C ARG A 361 -1.97 4.57 15.90
N LEU A 362 -1.42 4.92 14.74
CA LEU A 362 -2.17 5.52 13.64
C LEU A 362 -2.48 4.44 12.60
N ALA A 363 -3.74 4.31 12.20
CA ALA A 363 -4.12 3.47 11.07
C ALA A 363 -4.80 4.30 9.98
N LEU A 364 -4.39 4.09 8.74
CA LEU A 364 -5.04 4.61 7.54
C LEU A 364 -5.53 3.43 6.70
N SER A 365 -6.84 3.27 6.59
CA SER A 365 -7.47 2.29 5.71
C SER A 365 -8.03 2.98 4.47
N SER A 366 -7.47 2.68 3.31
CA SER A 366 -7.81 3.30 2.03
C SER A 366 -8.66 2.35 1.19
N ASP A 367 -9.87 2.79 0.82
CA ASP A 367 -10.65 2.19 -0.27
C ASP A 367 -10.64 3.13 -1.48
N GLY A 368 -9.46 3.21 -2.10
CA GLY A 368 -9.14 4.08 -3.23
C GLY A 368 -9.84 3.70 -4.53
N TYR A 369 -10.49 2.55 -4.61
CA TYR A 369 -11.19 2.12 -5.82
C TYR A 369 -12.69 2.34 -5.74
N ARG A 370 -13.34 1.82 -4.69
CA ARG A 370 -14.81 1.84 -4.64
C ARG A 370 -15.35 3.18 -4.19
N THR A 371 -14.65 3.83 -3.27
CA THR A 371 -15.16 5.04 -2.60
C THR A 371 -14.23 6.25 -2.73
N LYS A 372 -12.95 6.06 -3.05
CA LYS A 372 -11.91 7.10 -2.99
C LYS A 372 -11.84 7.78 -1.62
N VAL A 373 -12.13 7.01 -0.55
CA VAL A 373 -12.13 7.47 0.84
C VAL A 373 -11.14 6.66 1.66
N GLY A 374 -10.35 7.39 2.46
CA GLY A 374 -9.53 6.86 3.53
C GLY A 374 -10.22 7.03 4.88
N ARG A 375 -10.05 6.06 5.77
CA ARG A 375 -10.53 6.10 7.16
C ARG A 375 -9.34 6.10 8.09
N VAL A 376 -9.34 7.00 9.06
CA VAL A 376 -8.19 7.27 9.93
C VAL A 376 -8.55 6.94 11.36
N PHE A 377 -7.71 6.16 12.03
CA PHE A 377 -7.92 5.72 13.40
C PHE A 377 -6.73 6.06 14.27
N VAL A 378 -6.99 6.42 15.52
CA VAL A 378 -5.99 6.58 16.58
C VAL A 378 -6.31 5.57 17.67
N ASN A 379 -5.37 4.68 17.97
CA ASN A 379 -5.50 3.64 18.99
C ASN A 379 -6.80 2.83 18.83
N GLY A 380 -7.10 2.42 17.58
CA GLY A 380 -8.31 1.65 17.24
C GLY A 380 -9.61 2.45 17.19
N SER A 381 -9.61 3.74 17.56
CA SER A 381 -10.78 4.62 17.52
C SER A 381 -10.81 5.46 16.24
N LEU A 382 -11.94 5.48 15.54
CA LEU A 382 -12.10 6.29 14.32
C LEU A 382 -11.96 7.78 14.65
N ALA A 383 -10.96 8.43 14.05
CA ALA A 383 -10.74 9.86 14.14
C ALA A 383 -11.54 10.62 13.06
N GLY A 384 -11.67 10.04 11.86
CA GLY A 384 -12.41 10.65 10.76
C GLY A 384 -12.09 10.02 9.41
N THR A 385 -12.44 10.74 8.34
CA THR A 385 -12.18 10.34 6.95
C THR A 385 -11.26 11.32 6.24
N THR A 386 -10.51 10.80 5.28
CA THR A 386 -9.64 11.54 4.36
C THR A 386 -9.88 11.01 2.93
N SER A 387 -9.14 11.46 1.93
CA SER A 387 -9.16 10.84 0.60
C SER A 387 -8.55 9.43 0.65
N GLY A 388 -8.87 8.61 -0.34
CA GLY A 388 -8.27 7.29 -0.52
C GLY A 388 -7.81 7.13 -1.95
N ASP A 389 -6.64 6.53 -2.14
CA ASP A 389 -6.11 6.20 -3.46
C ASP A 389 -5.45 4.83 -3.48
N TRP A 390 -4.99 4.40 -4.64
CA TRP A 390 -4.26 3.16 -4.84
C TRP A 390 -2.74 3.34 -4.61
N VAL A 391 -2.04 2.23 -4.39
CA VAL A 391 -0.56 2.21 -4.31
C VAL A 391 0.05 1.23 -5.32
N TYR A 392 1.29 1.50 -5.72
CA TYR A 392 2.01 0.72 -6.72
C TYR A 392 2.38 -0.69 -6.26
N ALA A 393 2.24 -1.67 -7.16
CA ALA A 393 2.55 -3.07 -6.87
C ALA A 393 2.88 -3.91 -8.14
N SER A 394 3.44 -3.35 -9.21
CA SER A 394 3.52 -4.07 -10.51
C SER A 394 4.56 -5.18 -10.65
N THR A 395 5.52 -5.32 -9.73
CA THR A 395 6.61 -6.31 -9.86
C THR A 395 6.26 -7.60 -9.15
N LYS A 396 6.37 -8.70 -9.90
CA LYS A 396 6.42 -10.06 -9.35
C LYS A 396 7.82 -10.38 -8.87
N SER A 397 7.95 -10.95 -7.68
CA SER A 397 9.26 -11.41 -7.18
C SER A 397 9.79 -12.60 -7.97
N THR A 398 8.89 -13.41 -8.53
CA THR A 398 9.22 -14.66 -9.25
C THR A 398 9.50 -14.47 -10.75
N ASP A 399 9.02 -13.37 -11.34
CA ASP A 399 9.22 -13.00 -12.75
C ASP A 399 9.24 -11.46 -12.86
N PRO A 400 10.35 -10.80 -12.46
CA PRO A 400 10.43 -9.34 -12.44
C PRO A 400 10.45 -8.80 -13.86
N ARG A 401 9.52 -7.88 -14.16
CA ARG A 401 9.36 -7.24 -15.47
C ARG A 401 9.14 -5.75 -15.35
N TRP A 402 9.53 -5.03 -16.39
CA TRP A 402 9.25 -3.61 -16.55
C TRP A 402 7.78 -3.35 -16.82
N GLY A 403 7.30 -2.15 -16.49
CA GLY A 403 5.93 -1.71 -16.77
C GLY A 403 5.66 -1.32 -18.22
N ASP A 404 6.48 -1.75 -19.18
CA ASP A 404 6.43 -1.38 -20.61
C ASP A 404 5.45 -2.24 -21.43
N VAL A 405 4.38 -2.70 -20.77
CA VAL A 405 3.32 -3.50 -21.40
C VAL A 405 2.61 -2.68 -22.47
N SER A 406 2.48 -3.25 -23.67
CA SER A 406 1.80 -2.65 -24.83
C SER A 406 1.33 -3.73 -25.79
N SER A 407 0.63 -3.37 -26.86
CA SER A 407 0.26 -4.36 -27.90
C SER A 407 1.46 -5.01 -28.58
N ALA A 408 2.59 -4.28 -28.67
CA ALA A 408 3.84 -4.81 -29.22
C ALA A 408 4.64 -5.63 -28.19
N ASN A 409 4.38 -5.41 -26.89
CA ASN A 409 5.04 -6.10 -25.78
C ASN A 409 4.03 -6.48 -24.68
N PRO A 410 3.15 -7.46 -24.91
CA PRO A 410 2.02 -7.73 -24.01
C PRO A 410 2.41 -8.29 -22.64
N GLN A 411 3.65 -8.74 -22.48
CA GLN A 411 4.14 -9.33 -21.23
C GLN A 411 5.05 -8.38 -20.44
N GLY A 412 5.47 -7.26 -21.02
CA GLY A 412 6.54 -6.44 -20.48
C GLY A 412 7.91 -7.10 -20.64
N THR A 413 8.95 -6.26 -20.68
CA THR A 413 10.34 -6.69 -20.82
C THR A 413 10.82 -7.34 -19.52
N PRO A 414 11.45 -8.54 -19.54
CA PRO A 414 12.06 -9.12 -18.35
C PRO A 414 13.21 -8.27 -17.80
N VAL A 415 13.31 -8.18 -16.47
CA VAL A 415 14.50 -7.65 -15.80
C VAL A 415 15.58 -8.72 -15.84
N ALA A 416 16.79 -8.37 -16.31
CA ALA A 416 17.90 -9.32 -16.36
C ALA A 416 18.24 -9.83 -14.94
N PRO A 417 18.50 -11.13 -14.74
CA PRO A 417 18.79 -11.68 -13.40
C PRO A 417 19.96 -10.99 -12.69
N ALA A 418 21.01 -10.60 -13.42
CA ALA A 418 22.13 -9.86 -12.84
C ALA A 418 21.72 -8.48 -12.32
N THR A 419 20.84 -7.77 -13.05
CA THR A 419 20.28 -6.49 -12.62
C THR A 419 19.39 -6.67 -11.38
N TRP A 420 18.49 -7.65 -11.40
CA TRP A 420 17.60 -7.96 -10.27
C TRP A 420 18.38 -8.33 -9.00
N ASN A 421 19.41 -9.18 -9.13
CA ASN A 421 20.28 -9.54 -8.03
C ASN A 421 21.14 -8.35 -7.56
N GLY A 422 21.59 -7.49 -8.48
CA GLY A 422 22.30 -6.26 -8.16
C GLY A 422 21.46 -5.31 -7.30
N TRP A 423 20.14 -5.29 -7.49
CA TRP A 423 19.20 -4.58 -6.64
C TRP A 423 18.79 -5.35 -5.38
N GLY A 424 19.48 -6.44 -5.01
CA GLY A 424 19.14 -7.23 -3.83
C GLY A 424 17.75 -7.88 -3.91
N GLN A 425 17.30 -8.24 -5.12
CA GLN A 425 15.97 -8.80 -5.36
C GLN A 425 14.83 -7.89 -4.87
N PHE A 426 14.93 -6.62 -5.21
CA PHE A 426 13.97 -5.57 -4.88
C PHE A 426 13.79 -4.64 -6.10
N PRO A 427 12.57 -4.19 -6.44
CA PRO A 427 12.35 -3.32 -7.59
C PRO A 427 12.96 -1.94 -7.34
N SER A 428 13.92 -1.54 -8.17
CA SER A 428 14.52 -0.21 -8.05
C SER A 428 13.49 0.89 -8.36
N PRO A 429 13.28 1.87 -7.45
CA PRO A 429 12.47 3.06 -7.70
C PRO A 429 13.00 3.94 -8.83
N TRP A 430 14.30 3.84 -9.12
CA TRP A 430 15.05 4.73 -10.01
C TRP A 430 15.33 4.13 -11.37
N ALA A 431 14.88 2.90 -11.61
CA ALA A 431 15.21 2.20 -12.84
C ALA A 431 14.07 2.28 -13.85
N GLN A 432 14.46 2.34 -15.12
CA GLN A 432 13.56 2.41 -16.26
C GLN A 432 13.89 1.30 -17.26
N ALA A 433 12.88 0.90 -18.02
CA ALA A 433 13.03 -0.09 -19.08
C ALA A 433 14.16 0.34 -20.05
N PRO A 434 15.05 -0.57 -20.47
CA PRO A 434 16.21 -0.24 -21.31
C PRO A 434 15.85 0.08 -22.78
N ASN A 435 14.57 0.25 -23.08
CA ASN A 435 14.05 0.51 -24.43
C ASN A 435 13.50 1.94 -24.54
N SER A 436 12.99 2.29 -25.73
CA SER A 436 12.52 3.65 -26.03
C SER A 436 11.34 4.12 -25.20
N THR A 437 10.64 3.24 -24.48
CA THR A 437 9.49 3.63 -23.65
C THR A 437 9.90 4.12 -22.27
N LEU A 438 11.10 3.75 -21.77
CA LEU A 438 11.58 4.15 -20.44
C LEU A 438 10.58 3.90 -19.30
N ALA A 439 9.72 2.87 -19.42
CA ALA A 439 8.70 2.61 -18.42
C ALA A 439 9.34 2.22 -17.06
N PRO A 440 8.87 2.80 -15.94
CA PRO A 440 9.41 2.47 -14.63
C PRO A 440 8.98 1.07 -14.17
N MET A 441 9.65 0.58 -13.11
CA MET A 441 9.19 -0.60 -12.37
C MET A 441 7.86 -0.34 -11.66
N ALA A 442 7.63 0.88 -11.15
CA ALA A 442 6.37 1.35 -10.55
C ALA A 442 5.73 0.35 -9.56
N SER A 443 6.53 -0.09 -8.58
CA SER A 443 6.17 -1.18 -7.65
C SER A 443 6.45 -0.89 -6.19
N THR A 444 7.00 0.29 -5.92
CA THR A 444 7.31 0.75 -4.58
C THR A 444 6.37 1.87 -4.19
N VAL A 445 6.30 2.14 -2.90
CA VAL A 445 5.73 3.35 -2.34
C VAL A 445 6.75 3.97 -1.41
N CYS A 446 6.75 5.30 -1.27
CA CYS A 446 7.75 6.01 -0.49
C CYS A 446 7.22 6.34 0.91
N PHE A 447 7.85 5.78 1.94
CA PHE A 447 7.60 6.17 3.32
C PHE A 447 8.58 7.23 3.76
N PHE A 448 8.06 8.21 4.51
CA PHE A 448 8.86 9.25 5.16
C PHE A 448 9.69 10.07 4.15
N SER A 449 9.11 10.29 2.97
CA SER A 449 9.71 11.00 1.84
C SER A 449 8.88 12.22 1.45
N ASP A 450 9.54 13.34 1.20
CA ASP A 450 8.94 14.56 0.67
C ASP A 450 9.97 15.26 -0.21
N LEU A 451 9.69 15.44 -1.51
CA LEU A 451 10.62 16.11 -2.41
C LEU A 451 10.92 17.55 -1.97
N GLN A 452 9.98 18.20 -1.28
CA GLN A 452 10.15 19.57 -0.78
C GLN A 452 10.98 19.64 0.52
N GLY A 453 11.33 18.50 1.14
CA GLY A 453 12.16 18.42 2.33
C GLY A 453 11.48 18.80 3.66
N ARG A 454 10.15 18.92 3.68
CA ARG A 454 9.36 19.24 4.88
C ARG A 454 9.15 17.99 5.72
N GLY A 455 9.10 18.10 7.03
CA GLY A 455 8.96 16.95 7.91
C GLY A 455 10.09 16.90 8.93
N GLU A 456 9.82 16.41 10.12
CA GLU A 456 10.84 16.25 11.16
C GLU A 456 11.12 14.77 11.46
N THR A 457 12.14 14.53 12.27
CA THR A 457 12.41 13.21 12.82
C THR A 457 11.34 12.80 13.82
N PHE A 458 10.91 11.55 13.76
CA PHE A 458 10.06 10.90 14.74
C PHE A 458 10.51 9.44 14.90
N TYR A 459 9.83 8.70 15.76
CA TYR A 459 10.19 7.32 16.08
C TYR A 459 9.07 6.36 15.71
N LEU A 460 9.47 5.19 15.23
CA LEU A 460 8.59 4.09 14.86
C LEU A 460 8.98 2.83 15.63
N ALA A 461 8.01 2.17 16.22
CA ALA A 461 8.19 0.84 16.79
C ALA A 461 7.79 -0.22 15.76
N ASN A 462 6.56 -0.15 15.27
CA ASN A 462 6.02 -1.11 14.33
C ASN A 462 5.40 -0.44 13.12
N LEU A 463 5.44 -1.14 11.99
CA LEU A 463 4.80 -0.76 10.74
C LEU A 463 4.09 -1.98 10.15
N LEU A 464 2.81 -1.85 9.82
CA LEU A 464 2.04 -2.88 9.15
C LEU A 464 1.43 -2.37 7.85
N TYR A 465 1.45 -3.22 6.83
CA TYR A 465 0.77 -3.03 5.55
C TYR A 465 -0.13 -4.22 5.24
N THR A 466 -1.30 -3.97 4.67
CA THR A 466 -2.09 -5.01 4.01
C THR A 466 -2.69 -4.52 2.69
N ASP A 467 -2.90 -5.45 1.75
CA ASP A 467 -3.55 -5.23 0.43
C ASP A 467 -5.09 -5.29 0.50
N GLU A 468 -5.64 -4.92 1.66
CA GLU A 468 -7.07 -4.79 1.90
C GLU A 468 -7.39 -3.53 2.70
N ALA A 469 -8.54 -2.92 2.42
CA ALA A 469 -9.12 -1.90 3.27
C ALA A 469 -9.78 -2.57 4.49
N MET A 470 -9.05 -2.69 5.60
CA MET A 470 -9.56 -3.26 6.85
C MET A 470 -10.81 -2.52 7.32
N THR A 471 -11.78 -3.28 7.83
CA THR A 471 -12.99 -2.74 8.43
C THR A 471 -12.70 -2.03 9.75
N ASP A 472 -13.60 -1.14 10.17
CA ASP A 472 -13.53 -0.49 11.49
C ASP A 472 -13.32 -1.49 12.63
N ALA A 473 -14.07 -2.60 12.62
CA ALA A 473 -13.98 -3.62 13.66
C ALA A 473 -12.60 -4.29 13.70
N GLN A 474 -11.99 -4.55 12.54
CA GLN A 474 -10.62 -5.09 12.46
C GLN A 474 -9.61 -4.10 13.02
N ILE A 475 -9.70 -2.81 12.67
CA ILE A 475 -8.76 -1.78 13.15
C ILE A 475 -8.96 -1.49 14.64
N THR A 476 -10.21 -1.45 15.12
CA THR A 476 -10.50 -1.34 16.55
C THR A 476 -9.90 -2.50 17.33
N ALA A 477 -9.93 -3.72 16.78
CA ALA A 477 -9.31 -4.88 17.42
C ALA A 477 -7.77 -4.78 17.50
N LEU A 478 -7.12 -3.98 16.65
CA LEU A 478 -5.67 -3.72 16.76
C LEU A 478 -5.33 -2.85 17.98
N GLY A 479 -6.26 -2.08 18.52
CA GLY A 479 -6.05 -1.28 19.74
C GLY A 479 -4.96 -0.20 19.61
N GLY A 480 -4.24 0.04 20.72
CA GLY A 480 -3.14 1.00 20.82
C GLY A 480 -1.78 0.43 20.40
N PRO A 481 -0.70 1.22 20.53
CA PRO A 481 0.65 0.77 20.23
C PRO A 481 1.07 -0.37 21.15
N ASN A 482 1.98 -1.25 20.73
CA ASN A 482 2.43 -2.39 21.53
C ASN A 482 3.89 -2.72 21.21
N ALA A 483 4.73 -2.83 22.24
CA ALA A 483 6.16 -3.15 22.18
C ALA A 483 6.47 -4.53 21.59
N ARG A 484 5.47 -5.33 21.23
CA ARG A 484 5.65 -6.67 20.65
C ARG A 484 5.23 -6.74 19.18
N GLY A 485 4.52 -5.73 18.67
CA GLY A 485 3.97 -5.75 17.31
C GLY A 485 2.53 -5.25 17.21
N VAL A 486 1.94 -5.43 16.03
CA VAL A 486 0.58 -5.06 15.65
C VAL A 486 -0.29 -6.31 15.54
N VAL A 487 0.09 -7.24 14.67
CA VAL A 487 -0.62 -8.50 14.43
C VAL A 487 0.27 -9.70 14.81
N TYR A 488 1.54 -9.66 14.42
CA TYR A 488 2.50 -10.73 14.66
C TYR A 488 3.32 -10.46 15.91
N LEU A 489 2.69 -10.58 17.07
CA LEU A 489 3.36 -10.26 18.33
C LEU A 489 4.60 -11.14 18.54
N ARG A 490 5.75 -10.52 18.83
CA ARG A 490 6.89 -11.17 19.47
C ARG A 490 6.40 -12.00 20.66
N PRO A 491 7.07 -13.10 21.03
CA PRO A 491 6.82 -13.73 22.33
C PRO A 491 6.79 -12.68 23.44
N LEU A 492 6.04 -12.95 24.52
CA LEU A 492 6.25 -12.13 25.71
C LEU A 492 7.75 -12.20 26.02
N PRO A 493 8.39 -11.09 26.41
CA PRO A 493 9.62 -11.21 27.17
C PRO A 493 9.33 -12.28 28.24
N PRO A 494 10.24 -13.25 28.45
CA PRO A 494 10.02 -14.29 29.44
C PRO A 494 9.47 -13.64 30.69
N SER A 495 8.31 -14.09 31.16
CA SER A 495 7.70 -13.44 32.30
C SER A 495 8.72 -13.51 33.42
N CYS A 496 9.07 -12.33 33.95
CA CYS A 496 9.82 -12.17 35.19
C CYS A 496 8.97 -12.63 36.38
N ASP A 497 8.53 -13.88 36.30
CA ASP A 497 7.76 -14.58 37.29
C ASP A 497 8.55 -15.85 37.63
N PRO A 498 9.48 -15.74 38.60
CA PRO A 498 10.26 -16.88 39.07
C PRO A 498 9.44 -17.87 39.92
N ASP A 499 8.12 -17.72 39.96
CA ASP A 499 7.18 -18.75 40.41
C ASP A 499 6.67 -19.54 39.20
N VAL A 500 7.58 -20.19 38.48
CA VAL A 500 7.30 -20.87 37.20
C VAL A 500 6.44 -22.13 37.38
N ASN A 501 6.32 -22.63 38.61
CA ASN A 501 5.41 -23.73 38.96
C ASN A 501 4.04 -23.24 39.48
N CYS A 502 3.87 -21.93 39.67
CA CYS A 502 2.66 -21.27 40.16
C CYS A 502 2.15 -21.82 41.51
N ASP A 503 3.04 -22.23 42.41
CA ASP A 503 2.68 -22.67 43.76
C ASP A 503 2.53 -21.51 44.76
N GLY A 504 2.88 -20.29 44.33
CA GLY A 504 2.82 -19.07 45.12
C GLY A 504 4.11 -18.76 45.88
N ALA A 505 5.18 -19.52 45.69
CA ALA A 505 6.44 -19.39 46.40
C ALA A 505 7.65 -19.55 45.48
N ILE A 506 8.44 -18.49 45.33
CA ILE A 506 9.72 -18.52 44.59
C ILE A 506 10.77 -19.32 45.41
N ASN A 507 11.11 -20.52 44.95
CA ASN A 507 11.99 -21.45 45.66
C ASN A 507 12.66 -22.50 44.74
N GLY A 508 13.31 -23.52 45.33
CA GLY A 508 14.02 -24.56 44.55
C GLY A 508 13.12 -25.44 43.68
N PHE A 509 11.83 -25.50 43.95
CA PHE A 509 10.85 -26.21 43.12
C PHE A 509 10.59 -25.49 41.79
N ASP A 510 10.87 -24.20 41.69
CA ASP A 510 10.82 -23.45 40.42
C ASP A 510 11.98 -23.85 39.51
N ILE A 511 13.19 -23.97 40.07
CA ILE A 511 14.37 -24.50 39.36
C ILE A 511 14.10 -25.92 38.86
N GLU A 512 13.56 -26.81 39.71
CA GLU A 512 13.22 -28.19 39.33
C GLU A 512 12.14 -28.23 38.24
N ALA A 513 11.15 -27.34 38.29
CA ALA A 513 10.13 -27.22 37.26
C ALA A 513 10.72 -26.73 35.93
N THR A 514 11.66 -25.78 35.94
CA THR A 514 12.41 -25.35 34.74
C THR A 514 13.26 -26.48 34.18
N GLU A 515 13.97 -27.24 35.03
CA GLU A 515 14.73 -28.42 34.59
C GLU A 515 13.84 -29.45 33.91
N GLN A 516 12.64 -29.71 34.44
CA GLN A 516 11.67 -30.61 33.83
C GLN A 516 11.18 -30.07 32.48
N ALA A 517 10.85 -28.78 32.40
CA ALA A 517 10.36 -28.13 31.19
C ALA A 517 11.40 -28.10 30.06
N VAL A 518 12.67 -27.80 30.37
CA VAL A 518 13.80 -27.89 29.41
C VAL A 518 13.99 -29.31 28.86
N ASN A 519 13.61 -30.34 29.64
CA ASN A 519 13.61 -31.73 29.20
C ASN A 519 12.29 -32.17 28.52
N GLY A 520 11.36 -31.24 28.28
CA GLY A 520 10.09 -31.46 27.60
C GLY A 520 8.92 -31.88 28.50
N ASP A 521 9.06 -31.82 29.81
CA ASP A 521 7.99 -32.10 30.78
C ASP A 521 7.47 -30.81 31.43
N PHE A 522 6.34 -30.32 30.93
CA PHE A 522 5.67 -29.11 31.42
C PHE A 522 4.60 -29.39 32.48
N SER A 523 4.56 -30.59 33.08
CA SER A 523 3.48 -30.98 34.00
C SER A 523 3.39 -30.15 35.29
N ASN A 524 4.52 -29.58 35.72
CA ASN A 524 4.62 -28.67 36.87
C ASN A 524 5.04 -27.26 36.46
N PHE A 525 4.91 -26.90 35.18
CA PHE A 525 5.35 -25.61 34.64
C PHE A 525 4.14 -24.84 34.14
N CYS A 526 3.87 -23.67 34.72
CA CYS A 526 2.65 -22.91 34.43
C CYS A 526 2.82 -21.87 33.32
N GLN A 527 4.07 -21.59 32.91
CA GLN A 527 4.35 -20.80 31.72
C GLN A 527 4.32 -21.68 30.45
N SER A 528 4.17 -21.06 29.29
CA SER A 528 4.06 -21.78 28.01
C SER A 528 5.41 -22.17 27.38
N SER A 529 6.53 -21.72 27.95
CA SER A 529 7.88 -22.00 27.45
C SER A 529 8.89 -21.87 28.59
N ALA A 530 9.89 -22.76 28.59
CA ALA A 530 10.99 -22.74 29.55
C ALA A 530 12.13 -21.79 29.15
N ASP A 531 11.99 -21.02 28.07
CA ASP A 531 12.96 -20.03 27.59
C ASP A 531 12.90 -18.77 28.47
N LEU A 532 13.42 -18.89 29.68
CA LEU A 532 13.39 -17.86 30.72
C LEU A 532 14.39 -16.72 30.45
N ASN A 533 15.45 -16.99 29.67
CA ASN A 533 16.42 -15.97 29.30
C ASN A 533 16.09 -15.27 27.97
N GLY A 534 15.12 -15.80 27.21
CA GLY A 534 14.63 -15.23 25.95
C GLY A 534 15.60 -15.39 24.78
N ASP A 535 16.52 -16.35 24.84
CA ASP A 535 17.51 -16.62 23.79
C ASP A 535 16.95 -17.49 22.65
N GLY A 536 15.72 -17.99 22.81
CA GLY A 536 15.01 -18.81 21.83
C GLY A 536 15.30 -20.30 21.94
N ALA A 537 16.08 -20.74 22.92
CA ALA A 537 16.41 -22.14 23.13
C ALA A 537 16.18 -22.56 24.59
N GLU A 538 15.26 -23.49 24.81
CA GLU A 538 15.02 -24.08 26.14
C GLU A 538 16.18 -25.01 26.52
N ASN A 539 17.08 -24.52 27.38
CA ASN A 539 18.36 -25.17 27.68
C ASN A 539 18.88 -24.87 29.10
N GLY A 540 20.14 -25.23 29.38
CA GLY A 540 20.78 -25.03 30.69
C GLY A 540 20.84 -23.56 31.15
N PHE A 541 20.89 -22.60 30.23
CA PHE A 541 20.93 -21.18 30.54
C PHE A 541 19.61 -20.66 31.11
N ASP A 542 18.49 -21.31 30.83
CA ASP A 542 17.20 -20.98 31.45
C ASP A 542 17.16 -21.42 32.91
N ILE A 543 17.71 -22.61 33.19
CA ILE A 543 17.87 -23.10 34.57
C ILE A 543 18.78 -22.15 35.36
N GLU A 544 19.89 -21.71 34.78
CA GLU A 544 20.77 -20.71 35.42
C GLU A 544 20.08 -19.36 35.65
N THR A 545 19.16 -18.97 34.76
CA THR A 545 18.38 -17.74 34.88
C THR A 545 17.36 -17.85 36.01
N GLU A 546 16.65 -18.98 36.10
CA GLU A 546 15.74 -19.27 37.21
C GLU A 546 16.49 -19.31 38.55
N GLU A 547 17.66 -19.97 38.59
CA GLU A 547 18.51 -19.99 39.78
C GLU A 547 18.88 -18.57 40.23
N GLN A 548 19.19 -17.67 39.30
CA GLN A 548 19.48 -16.28 39.63
C GLN A 548 18.26 -15.58 40.22
N TRP A 549 17.08 -15.73 39.62
CA TRP A 549 15.86 -15.11 40.10
C TRP A 549 15.43 -15.63 41.47
N VAL A 550 15.48 -16.95 41.70
CA VAL A 550 15.21 -17.57 43.02
C VAL A 550 16.17 -17.04 44.10
N ASN A 551 17.40 -16.70 43.71
CA ASN A 551 18.38 -16.09 44.60
C ASN A 551 18.26 -14.56 44.73
N GLY A 552 17.19 -13.96 44.20
CA GLY A 552 16.89 -12.54 44.31
C GLY A 552 17.68 -11.64 43.34
N ALA A 553 18.22 -12.21 42.26
CA ALA A 553 18.73 -11.39 41.17
C ALA A 553 17.56 -10.60 40.57
N PRO A 554 17.76 -9.29 40.29
CA PRO A 554 16.75 -8.51 39.61
C PRO A 554 16.58 -9.02 38.17
N CYS A 555 15.33 -9.04 37.73
CA CYS A 555 15.02 -8.65 36.36
C CYS A 555 15.38 -7.17 36.15
#